data_AF-A0A0Q6RN17-F1
#
_entry.id   AF-A0A0Q6RN17-F1
#
_cell.length_a   1.000
_cell.length_b   1.000
_cell.length_c   1.000
_cell.angle_alpha   90.00
_cell.angle_beta   90.00
_cell.angle_gamma   90.00
#
_symmetry.space_group_name_H-M   'P 1'
#
loop_
_entity.id
_entity.type
_entity.pdbx_description
1 polymer ?
#
loop_
_entity_poly.entity_id
_entity_poly.type
_entity_poly.pdbx_seq_one_letter_code
_entity_poly.pdbx_strand_id
1 'polypeptide(L)'
;MPLAFPAPAQAVTININIGTNLNNGRPITCREGEWRLRNRGFRDVRRVDCRGRIFLYRAWRGNQRFEIALNSRDGRVSDVRRIRR
;
A
#
# COMPACT_ATOMS: atom_id res chain seq x y z
N MET A 1 17.22 21.31 -20.83
CA MET A 1 15.96 20.78 -20.29
C MET A 1 16.25 19.41 -19.67
N PRO A 2 16.14 19.18 -18.35
CA PRO A 2 16.43 17.87 -17.81
C PRO A 2 15.20 16.97 -17.94
N LEU A 3 15.32 15.94 -18.77
CA LEU A 3 14.38 14.83 -18.87
C LEU A 3 14.41 14.08 -17.53
N ALA A 4 13.27 14.08 -16.82
CA ALA A 4 13.10 13.28 -15.62
C ALA A 4 13.08 11.80 -16.02
N PHE A 5 14.25 11.15 -15.99
CA PHE A 5 14.33 9.69 -16.07
C PHE A 5 13.54 9.11 -14.89
N PRO A 6 12.53 8.26 -15.11
CA PRO A 6 11.91 7.56 -14.00
C PRO A 6 13.01 6.70 -13.37
N ALA A 7 13.48 7.08 -12.19
CA ALA A 7 14.55 6.35 -11.48
C ALA A 7 14.25 4.82 -11.44
N PRO A 8 15.25 3.96 -11.25
CA PRO A 8 15.02 2.51 -11.14
C PRO A 8 14.15 2.23 -9.93
N ALA A 9 12.97 1.62 -10.13
CA ALA A 9 12.04 1.23 -9.08
C ALA A 9 12.76 0.37 -8.02
N GLN A 10 13.30 1.05 -7.01
CA GLN A 10 13.59 0.47 -5.73
C GLN A 10 12.25 -0.11 -5.25
N ALA A 11 12.06 -1.39 -5.51
CA ALA A 11 11.10 -2.24 -4.85
C ALA A 11 11.55 -2.20 -3.39
N VAL A 12 11.03 -1.21 -2.69
CA VAL A 12 11.29 -1.07 -1.28
C VAL A 12 10.62 -2.28 -0.64
N THR A 13 11.47 -3.19 -0.16
CA THR A 13 11.15 -4.32 0.69
C THR A 13 10.37 -3.83 1.91
N ILE A 14 9.09 -3.54 1.74
CA ILE A 14 8.18 -3.85 2.80
C ILE A 14 8.17 -5.37 2.78
N ASN A 15 8.54 -6.02 3.88
CA ASN A 15 8.33 -7.46 4.06
C ASN A 15 6.82 -7.74 4.22
N ILE A 16 6.05 -7.20 3.29
CA ILE A 16 4.66 -7.48 2.99
C ILE A 16 4.79 -8.13 1.62
N ASN A 17 5.06 -9.42 1.65
CA ASN A 17 4.91 -10.24 0.47
C ASN A 17 3.44 -10.21 0.05
N ILE A 18 3.20 -10.29 -1.26
CA ILE A 18 1.86 -10.55 -1.77
C ILE A 18 1.37 -11.83 -1.10
N GLY A 19 0.24 -11.71 -0.42
CA GLY A 19 -0.33 -12.77 0.39
C GLY A 19 -0.04 -12.69 1.90
N THR A 20 0.66 -11.66 2.38
CA THR A 20 0.84 -11.41 3.81
C THR A 20 -0.47 -11.01 4.43
N ASN A 21 -0.90 -11.74 5.46
CA ASN A 21 -2.11 -11.44 6.21
C ASN A 21 -1.78 -10.37 7.25
N LEU A 22 -2.29 -9.15 7.07
CA LEU A 22 -2.16 -8.13 8.10
C LEU A 22 -3.08 -8.43 9.29
N ASN A 23 -4.23 -9.05 9.07
CA ASN A 23 -5.26 -9.23 10.09
C ASN A 23 -5.51 -10.71 10.43
N ASN A 24 -4.50 -11.58 10.37
CA ASN A 24 -4.62 -12.99 10.80
C ASN A 24 -5.78 -13.77 10.12
N GLY A 25 -6.16 -13.38 8.90
CA GLY A 25 -7.29 -13.97 8.19
C GLY A 25 -8.67 -13.39 8.54
N ARG A 26 -8.70 -12.27 9.29
CA ARG A 26 -9.93 -11.56 9.65
C ARG A 26 -10.20 -10.40 8.70
N PRO A 27 -11.48 -10.02 8.52
CA PRO A 27 -11.80 -8.86 7.74
C PRO A 27 -11.10 -7.62 8.32
N ILE A 28 -10.40 -6.90 7.45
CA ILE A 28 -9.76 -5.63 7.81
C ILE A 28 -10.70 -4.51 7.39
N THR A 29 -10.79 -3.45 8.19
CA THR A 29 -11.52 -2.24 7.80
C THR A 29 -10.60 -1.24 7.11
N CYS A 30 -11.19 -0.33 6.33
CA CYS A 30 -10.36 0.63 5.59
C CYS A 30 -9.53 1.55 6.52
N ARG A 31 -10.09 1.84 7.70
CA ARG A 31 -9.44 2.61 8.75
C ARG A 31 -8.30 1.83 9.42
N GLU A 32 -8.47 0.53 9.67
CA GLU A 32 -7.37 -0.32 10.16
C GLU A 32 -6.24 -0.46 9.14
N GLY A 33 -6.58 -0.60 7.86
CA GLY A 33 -5.58 -0.61 6.79
C GLY A 33 -4.75 0.66 6.83
N GLU A 34 -5.40 1.83 6.83
CA GLU A 34 -4.73 3.13 6.93
C GLU A 34 -3.83 3.22 8.17
N TRP A 35 -4.34 2.83 9.34
CA TRP A 35 -3.58 2.89 10.59
C TRP A 35 -2.37 1.96 10.57
N ARG A 36 -2.50 0.74 10.04
CA ARG A 36 -1.38 -0.21 9.89
C ARG A 36 -0.33 0.28 8.90
N LEU A 37 -0.75 0.89 7.79
CA LEU A 37 0.18 1.53 6.86
C LEU A 37 0.93 2.68 7.56
N ARG A 38 0.24 3.56 8.29
CA ARG A 38 0.87 4.63 9.06
C ARG A 38 1.88 4.08 10.09
N ASN A 39 1.50 3.04 10.83
CA ASN A 39 2.35 2.39 11.83
C ASN A 39 3.61 1.76 11.19
N ARG A 40 3.50 1.27 9.95
CA ARG A 40 4.63 0.74 9.16
C ARG A 40 5.55 1.82 8.55
N GLY A 41 5.32 3.10 8.83
CA GLY A 41 6.17 4.19 8.35
C GLY A 41 5.74 4.79 7.00
N PHE A 42 4.54 4.48 6.53
CA PHE A 42 3.95 5.21 5.42
C PHE A 42 3.37 6.55 5.89
N ARG A 43 3.73 7.64 5.20
CA ARG A 43 3.19 8.99 5.41
C ARG A 43 2.17 9.32 4.32
N ASP A 44 1.27 10.27 4.61
CA ASP A 44 0.24 10.71 3.66
C ASP A 44 -0.55 9.52 3.06
N VAL A 45 -1.06 8.65 3.95
CA VAL A 45 -1.85 7.47 3.55
C VAL A 45 -3.25 7.94 3.13
N ARG A 46 -3.51 7.90 1.83
CA ARG A 46 -4.81 8.15 1.23
C ARG A 46 -5.51 6.85 0.89
N ARG A 47 -6.76 6.77 1.36
CA ARG A 47 -7.73 5.77 0.96
C ARG A 47 -8.26 6.12 -0.43
N VAL A 48 -7.94 5.31 -1.44
CA VAL A 48 -8.41 5.50 -2.81
C VAL A 48 -9.75 4.82 -2.99
N ASP A 49 -9.81 3.54 -2.62
CA ASP A 49 -11.06 2.78 -2.63
C ASP A 49 -11.18 1.94 -1.36
N CYS A 50 -12.32 2.10 -0.69
CA CYS A 50 -12.68 1.37 0.53
C CYS A 50 -14.03 0.68 0.41
N ARG A 51 -14.66 0.73 -0.76
CA ARG A 51 -16.04 0.24 -0.95
C ARG A 51 -16.05 -1.15 -1.57
N GLY A 52 -14.98 -1.51 -2.26
CA GLY A 52 -14.82 -2.83 -2.86
C GLY A 52 -14.36 -3.91 -1.88
N ARG A 53 -14.31 -5.13 -2.40
CA ARG A 53 -13.65 -6.27 -1.74
C ARG A 53 -12.13 -6.08 -1.64
N ILE A 54 -11.57 -5.25 -2.51
CA ILE A 54 -10.17 -4.85 -2.50
C ILE A 54 -10.12 -3.38 -2.10
N PHE A 55 -9.38 -3.09 -1.04
CA PHE A 55 -9.09 -1.76 -0.57
C PHE A 55 -7.79 -1.26 -1.18
N LEU A 56 -7.87 -0.14 -1.87
CA LEU A 56 -6.73 0.52 -2.49
C LEU A 56 -6.29 1.69 -1.62
N TYR A 57 -5.02 1.68 -1.27
CA TYR A 57 -4.36 2.74 -0.53
C TYR A 57 -3.23 3.30 -1.36
N ARG A 58 -3.07 4.60 -1.31
CA ARG A 58 -1.89 5.30 -1.81
C ARG A 58 -1.19 5.92 -0.64
N ALA A 59 0.10 5.70 -0.54
CA ALA A 59 0.88 6.32 0.51
C ALA A 59 2.23 6.76 -0.02
N TRP A 60 2.84 7.68 0.72
CA TRP A 60 4.19 8.14 0.46
C TRP A 60 5.15 7.53 1.44
N ARG A 61 6.31 7.11 0.93
CA ARG A 61 7.42 6.72 1.77
C ARG A 61 8.70 7.32 1.21
N GLY A 62 9.34 8.18 2.01
CA GLY A 62 10.43 9.01 1.53
C GLY A 62 9.97 9.86 0.34
N ASN A 63 10.68 9.76 -0.78
CA ASN A 63 10.38 10.51 -2.01
C ASN A 63 9.62 9.68 -3.07
N GLN A 64 8.91 8.64 -2.63
CA GLN A 64 8.32 7.63 -3.50
C GLN A 64 6.87 7.35 -3.10
N ARG A 65 5.98 7.20 -4.10
CA ARG A 65 4.59 6.85 -3.87
C ARG A 65 4.37 5.36 -4.10
N PHE A 66 3.58 4.76 -3.23
CA PHE A 66 3.22 3.35 -3.26
C PHE A 66 1.71 3.20 -3.31
N GLU A 67 1.26 2.21 -4.07
CA GLU A 67 -0.12 1.73 -4.09
C GLU A 67 -0.16 0.34 -3.47
N ILE A 68 -1.05 0.18 -2.50
CA ILE A 68 -1.21 -1.04 -1.73
C ILE A 68 -2.66 -1.47 -1.91
N ALA A 69 -2.86 -2.67 -2.43
CA ALA A 69 -4.15 -3.32 -2.54
C ALA A 69 -4.28 -4.39 -1.46
N LEU A 70 -5.25 -4.22 -0.56
CA LEU A 70 -5.56 -5.14 0.52
C LEU A 70 -6.91 -5.79 0.28
N ASN A 71 -7.07 -7.07 0.60
CA ASN A 71 -8.37 -7.72 0.58
C ASN A 71 -9.11 -7.43 1.88
N SER A 72 -10.31 -6.87 1.78
CA SER A 72 -11.12 -6.54 2.95
C SER A 72 -11.63 -7.75 3.70
N ARG A 73 -11.78 -8.92 3.05
CA ARG A 73 -12.29 -10.14 3.68
C ARG A 73 -11.32 -10.78 4.68
N ASP A 74 -10.02 -10.65 4.45
CA ASP A 74 -8.98 -11.42 5.16
C ASP A 74 -7.85 -10.53 5.70
N GLY A 75 -7.82 -9.27 5.27
CA GLY A 75 -6.69 -8.37 5.54
C GLY A 75 -5.42 -8.76 4.81
N ARG A 76 -5.53 -9.63 3.80
CA ARG A 76 -4.44 -10.12 2.98
C ARG A 76 -4.00 -9.09 1.95
N VAL A 77 -2.70 -8.89 1.81
CA VAL A 77 -2.18 -8.03 0.76
C VAL A 77 -2.32 -8.74 -0.57
N SER A 78 -3.14 -8.18 -1.44
CA SER A 78 -3.37 -8.73 -2.78
C SER A 78 -2.33 -8.20 -3.77
N ASP A 79 -1.93 -6.94 -3.63
CA ASP A 79 -0.92 -6.34 -4.51
C ASP A 79 -0.21 -5.18 -3.81
N VAL A 80 1.09 -5.00 -4.11
CA VAL A 80 1.85 -3.81 -3.71
C VAL A 80 2.66 -3.38 -4.91
N ARG A 81 2.34 -2.22 -5.46
CA ARG A 81 3.07 -1.66 -6.57
C ARG A 81 3.53 -0.26 -6.26
N ARG A 82 4.68 0.09 -6.82
CA ARG A 82 5.22 1.43 -6.68
C ARG A 82 4.71 2.31 -7.82
N ILE A 83 4.18 3.48 -7.49
CA ILE A 83 3.75 4.47 -8.47
C ILE A 83 4.88 5.50 -8.62
N ARG A 84 5.47 5.56 -9.81
CA ARG A 84 6.36 6.65 -10.22
C ARG A 84 5.57 7.49 -11.21
N ARG A 85 5.42 8.78 -10.93
CA ARG A 85 4.98 9.76 -11.91
C ARG A 85 6.14 10.72 -12.14
#